data_AF-A0A3C1KQT7-F1
#
_entry.id   AF-A0A3C1KQT7-F1
#
_cell.length_a   1.000
_cell.length_b   1.000
_cell.length_c   1.000
_cell.angle_alpha   90.00
_cell.angle_beta   90.00
_cell.angle_gamma   90.00
#
_symmetry.space_group_name_H-M   'P 1'
#
loop_
_entity.id
_entity.type
_entity.pdbx_description
1 polymer ?
#
loop_
_entity_poly.entity_id
_entity_poly.type
_entity_poly.pdbx_seq_one_letter_code
_entity_poly.pdbx_strand_id
1 'polypeptide(L)' 'IFDTVSKQAWNEWQAQQTMLINEKQLSLIDPATRKYLQEEMDKFFAGEEHDRAEGYVPPSNS' A
#
# COMPACT_ATOMS: atom_id res chain seq x y z
N ILE A 1 7.28 12.52 10.85
CA ILE A 1 5.94 11.95 10.54
C ILE A 1 5.92 11.27 9.16
N PHE A 2 7.09 11.01 8.58
CA PHE A 2 7.27 10.07 7.46
C PHE A 2 8.24 9.04 8.02
N ASP A 3 7.88 7.76 8.12
CA ASP A 3 8.84 6.68 7.82
C ASP A 3 8.38 5.23 8.01
N THR A 4 7.11 4.94 8.32
CA THR A 4 6.73 3.52 8.38
C THR A 4 5.34 3.27 7.83
N VAL A 5 5.25 3.13 6.50
CA VAL A 5 4.29 2.16 5.95
C VAL A 5 4.63 0.84 6.64
N SER A 6 3.70 0.33 7.45
CA SER A 6 3.94 -0.92 8.17
C SER A 6 4.15 -2.04 7.13
N LYS A 7 5.00 -3.03 7.45
CA LYS A 7 5.16 -4.21 6.58
C LYS A 7 3.83 -4.91 6.29
N GLN A 8 2.88 -4.80 7.23
CA GLN A 8 1.52 -5.29 7.06
C GLN A 8 0.76 -4.52 5.97
N ALA A 9 0.73 -3.18 6.05
CA ALA A 9 0.05 -2.34 5.06
C ALA A 9 0.65 -2.52 3.65
N TRP A 10 1.97 -2.75 3.56
CA TRP A 10 2.61 -3.11 2.29
C TRP A 10 2.15 -4.46 1.73
N ASN A 11 2.05 -5.49 2.57
CA ASN A 11 1.55 -6.80 2.15
C ASN A 11 0.07 -6.74 1.70
N GLU A 12 -0.75 -5.97 2.42
CA GLU A 12 -2.15 -5.73 2.06
C GLU A 12 -2.27 -5.00 0.72
N TRP A 13 -1.43 -3.98 0.50
CA TRP A 13 -1.35 -3.30 -0.78
C TRP A 13 -0.95 -4.25 -1.93
N GLN A 14 0.03 -5.15 -1.73
CA GLN A 14 0.41 -6.12 -2.76
C GLN A 14 -0.73 -7.08 -3.13
N ALA A 15 -1.53 -7.49 -2.15
CA ALA A 15 -2.72 -8.30 -2.40
C ALA A 15 -3.78 -7.52 -3.21
N GLN A 16 -4.03 -6.26 -2.84
CA GLN A 16 -4.93 -5.38 -3.60
C GLN A 16 -4.45 -5.14 -5.02
N GLN A 17 -3.16 -4.85 -5.21
CA GLN A 17 -2.56 -4.66 -6.53
C GLN A 17 -2.81 -5.88 -7.42
N THR A 18 -2.59 -7.10 -6.89
CA THR A 18 -2.81 -8.34 -7.64
C THR A 18 -4.29 -8.52 -8.02
N MET A 19 -5.21 -8.21 -7.10
CA MET A 19 -6.64 -8.24 -7.36
C MET A 19 -7.05 -7.24 -8.45
N LEU A 20 -6.60 -5.98 -8.35
CA LEU A 20 -6.88 -4.93 -9.34
C LEU A 20 -6.37 -5.31 -10.73
N ILE A 21 -5.16 -5.89 -10.82
CA ILE A 21 -4.59 -6.35 -12.07
C ILE A 21 -5.45 -7.43 -12.71
N ASN A 22 -5.90 -8.42 -11.93
CA ASN A 22 -6.73 -9.50 -12.44
C ASN A 22 -8.15 -9.05 -12.82
N GLU A 23 -8.80 -8.25 -11.98
CA GLU A 23 -10.19 -7.81 -12.20
C GLU A 23 -10.33 -6.84 -13.36
N LYS A 24 -9.41 -5.88 -13.47
CA LYS A 24 -9.43 -4.87 -14.55
C LYS A 24 -8.60 -5.31 -15.76
N GLN A 25 -8.06 -6.54 -15.75
CA GLN A 25 -7.18 -7.08 -16.79
C GLN A 25 -6.04 -6.12 -17.16
N LEU A 26 -5.42 -5.53 -16.14
CA LEU A 26 -4.40 -4.51 -16.32
C LEU A 26 -3.07 -5.15 -16.74
N SER A 27 -2.29 -4.41 -17.53
CA SER A 27 -0.96 -4.86 -17.94
C SER A 27 0.10 -3.94 -17.37
N LEU A 28 1.06 -4.49 -16.63
CA LEU A 28 2.21 -3.73 -16.11
C LEU A 28 3.14 -3.21 -17.22
N ILE A 29 2.93 -3.60 -18.47
CA ILE A 29 3.65 -3.06 -19.63
C ILE A 29 3.07 -1.68 -20.01
N ASP A 30 1.78 -1.46 -19.75
CA ASP A 30 1.11 -0.20 -20.06
C ASP A 30 1.47 0.88 -19.02
N PRO A 31 2.07 2.02 -19.43
CA PRO A 31 2.33 3.13 -18.53
C PRO A 31 1.06 3.71 -17.87
N ALA A 32 -0.10 3.63 -18.52
CA ALA A 32 -1.37 4.08 -17.94
C ALA A 32 -1.77 3.22 -16.74
N THR A 33 -1.55 1.90 -16.83
CA THR A 33 -1.77 0.95 -15.72
C THR A 33 -0.86 1.28 -14.54
N ARG A 34 0.43 1.55 -14.79
CA ARG A 34 1.38 1.90 -13.73
C ARG A 34 0.96 3.18 -13.01
N LYS A 35 0.53 4.19 -13.77
CA LYS A 35 0.02 5.44 -13.21
C LYS A 35 -1.24 5.22 -12.37
N TYR A 36 -2.18 4.41 -12.86
CA TYR A 36 -3.37 4.05 -12.11
C TYR A 36 -3.03 3.32 -10.80
N LEU A 37 -2.17 2.29 -10.84
CA LEU A 37 -1.76 1.57 -9.63
C LEU A 37 -1.03 2.46 -8.64
N GLN A 38 -0.23 3.43 -9.11
CA GLN A 38 0.42 4.42 -8.24
C GLN A 38 -0.61 5.34 -7.57
N GLU A 39 -1.58 5.85 -8.31
CA GLU A 39 -2.65 6.71 -7.75
C GLU A 39 -3.51 5.96 -6.73
N GLU A 40 -3.82 4.68 -6.98
CA GLU A 40 -4.55 3.84 -6.03
C GLU A 40 -3.70 3.51 -4.80
N MET A 41 -2.39 3.31 -4.95
CA MET A 41 -1.46 3.13 -3.84
C MET A 41 -1.42 4.37 -2.95
N ASP A 42 -1.30 5.54 -3.57
CA ASP A 42 -1.28 6.82 -2.86
C ASP A 42 -2.61 7.02 -2.13
N LYS A 43 -3.76 6.67 -2.72
CA LYS A 43 -5.06 6.68 -2.02
C LYS A 43 -5.16 5.63 -0.92
N PHE A 44 -4.60 4.44 -1.11
CA PHE A 44 -4.62 3.36 -0.11
C PHE A 44 -3.85 3.78 1.14
N PHE A 45 -2.67 4.38 0.97
CA PHE A 45 -1.86 4.87 2.08
C PHE A 45 -2.24 6.27 2.58
N ALA A 46 -2.93 7.08 1.77
CA ALA A 46 -3.47 8.38 2.20
C ALA A 46 -4.89 8.28 2.80
N GLY A 47 -5.60 7.16 2.55
CA GLY A 47 -6.98 6.91 2.95
C GLY A 47 -7.14 6.23 4.30
N GLU A 48 -6.06 5.86 4.97
CA GLU A 48 -6.10 5.59 6.40
C GLU A 48 -6.12 6.93 7.14
N GLU A 49 -7.33 7.37 7.53
CA GLU A 49 -7.47 8.11 8.77
C GLU A 49 -6.60 7.43 9.83
N HIS A 50 -5.85 8.27 10.53
CA HIS A 50 -4.89 8.02 11.58
C HIS A 50 -5.48 7.26 12.79
N ASP A 51 -6.07 6.10 12.61
CA ASP A 51 -6.72 5.35 13.69
C ASP A 51 -6.56 3.83 13.54
N ARG A 52 -5.45 3.33 14.11
CA ARG A 52 -5.21 1.99 14.70
C ARG A 52 -3.71 1.85 14.95
N ALA A 53 -3.19 1.56 16.13
CA ALA A 53 -3.71 1.41 17.47
C ALA A 53 -2.50 1.62 18.40
N GLU A 54 -2.73 2.08 19.62
CA GLU A 54 -1.74 2.04 20.70
C GLU A 54 -1.02 0.67 20.71
N GLY A 55 0.30 0.62 20.47
CA GLY A 55 1.06 -0.58 20.83
C GLY A 55 2.25 -1.02 20.00
N TYR A 56 2.63 -0.38 18.88
CA TYR A 56 3.86 -0.80 18.18
C TYR A 56 5.08 -0.02 18.67
N VAL A 57 5.78 -0.57 19.67
CA VAL A 57 7.13 -0.15 20.05
C VAL A 57 8.13 -1.03 19.30
N PRO A 58 8.94 -0.47 18.38
CA PRO A 58 9.99 -1.24 17.72
C PRO A 58 11.05 -1.66 18.75
N PRO A 59 11.53 -2.92 18.75
CA PRO A 59 12.60 -3.31 19.66
C PRO A 59 13.87 -2.53 19.32
N SER A 60 14.35 -1.79 20.31
CA SER A 60 15.64 -1.11 20.30
C SER A 60 16.74 -2.10 19.93
N ASN A 61 17.46 -1.80 18.86
CA ASN A 61 18.60 -2.57 18.42
C ASN A 61 19.71 -2.47 19.51
N SER A 62 20.06 -3.60 20.13
CA SER A 62 21.25 -3.73 21.01
C SER A 62 22.43 -4.24 20.20
#